data_AF-A0A3D5DIA0-F1
#
_entry.id   AF-A0A3D5DIA0-F1
#
_cell.length_a   1.000
_cell.length_b   1.000
_cell.length_c   1.000
_cell.angle_alpha   90.00
_cell.angle_beta   90.00
_cell.angle_gamma   90.00
#
_symmetry.space_group_name_H-M   'P 1'
#
loop_
_entity.id
_entity.type
_entity.pdbx_description
1 polymer ?
#
loop_
_entity_poly.entity_id
_entity_poly.type
_entity_poly.pdbx_seq_one_letter_code
_entity_poly.pdbx_strand_id
1 'polypeptide(L)'
;MCGIAGLIHRGGTDNIGKEMTSMLQAMKHRGPDSTGFALYSKPLSKKRYVMRFKVAEGAEARSGFAIQEQMEARKAAVDKRLQELDAEIIKAKAATEYAYSYELKFDGDLRELASYIEDIDDVEILSVGHALELVKDLGDATAVSDQYGLNKFNGTHAIGHTRMATESDVDIRSAHPYWAYPFSDVSVVHNGQLTNYWGQRRELERRGHRFMSDCDSELIAVYIADAINEGEDLHAAMQRSIDQLDGVFTYLIATSDQLGMAKDVMSAKPMVLYESDDFVGLASEEVAIRSIFPHEIDTFDPYEGEVRVWQT
;
A
#
# COMPACT_ATOMS: atom_id res chain seq x y z
N MET A 1 -11.23 15.26 -3.56
CA MET A 1 -10.69 14.99 -2.21
C MET A 1 -10.49 13.50 -2.10
N CYS A 2 -9.28 13.00 -1.81
CA CYS A 2 -9.01 11.56 -1.77
C CYS A 2 -9.97 10.76 -0.86
N GLY A 3 -10.14 9.47 -1.20
CA GLY A 3 -10.84 8.49 -0.37
C GLY A 3 -9.90 7.38 0.06
N ILE A 4 -9.99 6.96 1.32
CA ILE A 4 -9.28 5.79 1.84
C ILE A 4 -10.29 4.76 2.33
N ALA A 5 -9.95 3.49 2.19
CA ALA A 5 -10.71 2.37 2.72
C ALA A 5 -9.76 1.30 3.27
N GLY A 6 -10.24 0.55 4.25
CA GLY A 6 -9.59 -0.63 4.80
C GLY A 6 -10.63 -1.65 5.25
N LEU A 7 -10.25 -2.92 5.19
CA LEU A 7 -11.05 -4.02 5.71
C LEU A 7 -10.14 -5.10 6.27
N ILE A 8 -10.62 -5.82 7.27
CA ILE A 8 -9.95 -6.98 7.86
C ILE A 8 -10.99 -8.03 8.28
N HIS A 9 -10.77 -9.27 7.84
CA HIS A 9 -11.50 -10.45 8.28
C HIS A 9 -10.77 -11.08 9.46
N ARG A 10 -11.48 -11.33 10.56
CA ARG A 10 -10.94 -11.97 11.77
C ARG A 10 -11.07 -13.49 11.63
N GLY A 11 -9.97 -14.21 11.85
CA GLY A 11 -9.92 -15.66 11.86
C GLY A 11 -10.02 -16.34 10.48
N GLY A 12 -9.98 -15.58 9.38
CA GLY A 12 -10.31 -16.10 8.05
C GLY A 12 -9.66 -15.37 6.87
N THR A 13 -9.98 -15.86 5.67
CA THR A 13 -9.65 -15.18 4.41
C THR A 13 -10.89 -15.14 3.53
N ASP A 14 -11.14 -14.02 2.87
CA ASP A 14 -12.19 -13.87 1.86
C ASP A 14 -11.63 -13.15 0.63
N ASN A 15 -12.48 -12.87 -0.36
CA ASN A 15 -12.13 -12.16 -1.59
C ASN A 15 -12.01 -10.65 -1.36
N ILE A 16 -10.99 -10.30 -0.56
CA ILE A 16 -10.65 -8.93 -0.19
C ILE A 16 -10.38 -8.05 -1.41
N GLY A 17 -9.94 -8.63 -2.54
CA GLY A 17 -9.73 -7.89 -3.77
C GLY A 17 -11.04 -7.38 -4.37
N LYS A 18 -12.08 -8.22 -4.42
CA LYS A 18 -13.42 -7.81 -4.86
C LYS A 18 -14.06 -6.82 -3.88
N GLU A 19 -13.95 -7.08 -2.57
CA GLU A 19 -14.49 -6.21 -1.53
C GLU A 19 -13.87 -4.82 -1.58
N MET A 20 -12.53 -4.74 -1.59
CA MET A 20 -11.82 -3.46 -1.68
C MET A 20 -12.13 -2.74 -2.99
N THR A 21 -12.23 -3.46 -4.12
CA THR A 21 -12.64 -2.86 -5.40
C THR A 21 -14.01 -2.20 -5.27
N SER A 22 -14.99 -2.88 -4.66
CA SER A 22 -16.33 -2.35 -4.45
C SER A 22 -16.31 -1.10 -3.55
N MET A 23 -15.58 -1.15 -2.44
CA MET A 23 -15.44 -0.02 -1.50
C MET A 23 -14.84 1.21 -2.18
N LEU A 24 -13.73 1.04 -2.92
CA LEU A 24 -13.07 2.15 -3.61
C LEU A 24 -13.91 2.68 -4.78
N GLN A 25 -14.59 1.80 -5.52
CA GLN A 25 -15.47 2.21 -6.61
C GLN A 25 -16.67 3.04 -6.12
N ALA A 26 -17.23 2.68 -4.96
CA ALA A 26 -18.28 3.47 -4.31
C ALA A 26 -17.81 4.87 -3.90
N MET A 27 -16.50 5.07 -3.74
CA MET A 27 -15.86 6.35 -3.48
C MET A 27 -15.20 6.97 -4.73
N LYS A 28 -15.53 6.54 -5.95
CA LYS A 28 -14.93 7.08 -7.18
C LYS A 28 -15.08 8.60 -7.31
N HIS A 29 -16.17 9.19 -6.79
CA HIS A 29 -16.39 10.65 -6.79
C HIS A 29 -15.34 11.42 -5.99
N ARG A 30 -14.64 10.75 -5.06
CA ARG A 30 -13.52 11.32 -4.31
C ARG A 30 -12.25 11.43 -5.13
N GLY A 31 -12.03 10.52 -6.07
CA GLY A 31 -10.82 10.45 -6.88
C GLY A 31 -10.91 9.45 -8.03
N PRO A 32 -11.17 9.90 -9.28
CA PRO A 32 -11.28 9.00 -10.42
C PRO A 32 -9.96 8.74 -11.16
N ASP A 33 -8.87 9.44 -10.79
CA ASP A 33 -7.67 9.54 -11.63
C ASP A 33 -6.70 8.37 -11.46
N SER A 34 -6.55 7.90 -10.22
CA SER A 34 -5.74 6.72 -9.91
C SER A 34 -6.29 6.00 -8.68
N THR A 35 -6.08 4.69 -8.67
CA THR A 35 -6.49 3.81 -7.59
C THR A 35 -5.34 2.89 -7.21
N GLY A 36 -5.19 2.66 -5.91
CA GLY A 36 -4.25 1.69 -5.41
C GLY A 36 -4.82 0.81 -4.29
N PHE A 37 -4.18 -0.34 -4.16
CA PHE A 37 -4.53 -1.45 -3.29
C PHE A 37 -3.25 -1.98 -2.63
N ALA A 38 -3.31 -2.25 -1.33
CA ALA A 38 -2.36 -3.09 -0.63
C ALA A 38 -3.16 -4.26 -0.08
N LEU A 39 -2.93 -5.45 -0.65
CA LEU A 39 -3.68 -6.66 -0.39
C LEU A 39 -2.80 -7.63 0.39
N TYR A 40 -3.33 -8.20 1.46
CA TYR A 40 -2.57 -9.09 2.34
C TYR A 40 -3.15 -10.49 2.30
N SER A 41 -2.33 -11.42 1.82
CA SER A 41 -2.63 -12.86 1.91
C SER A 41 -2.20 -13.42 3.28
N LYS A 42 -2.37 -14.72 3.52
CA LYS A 42 -1.70 -15.34 4.67
C LYS A 42 -0.19 -15.27 4.45
N PRO A 43 0.61 -14.86 5.45
CA PRO A 43 2.05 -14.74 5.30
C PRO A 43 2.66 -16.03 4.75
N LEU A 44 3.51 -15.88 3.73
CA LEU A 44 4.35 -16.96 3.23
C LEU A 44 5.29 -17.45 4.33
N SER A 45 5.86 -18.65 4.14
CA SER A 45 6.83 -19.18 5.08
C SER A 45 8.06 -18.27 5.21
N LYS A 46 8.81 -18.43 6.31
CA LYS A 46 10.02 -17.64 6.56
C LYS A 46 10.95 -17.64 5.33
N LYS A 47 11.51 -16.47 5.00
CA LYS A 47 12.39 -16.24 3.83
C LYS A 47 11.70 -16.30 2.46
N ARG A 48 10.37 -16.45 2.42
CA ARG A 48 9.58 -16.36 1.18
C ARG A 48 8.93 -14.99 1.10
N TYR A 49 9.09 -14.32 -0.03
CA TYR A 49 8.55 -12.98 -0.25
C TYR A 49 7.74 -12.95 -1.54
N VAL A 50 6.76 -12.06 -1.61
CA VAL A 50 6.18 -11.58 -2.86
C VAL A 50 6.82 -10.22 -3.14
N MET A 51 7.47 -10.11 -4.29
CA MET A 51 8.03 -8.87 -4.80
C MET A 51 7.20 -8.40 -5.99
N ARG A 52 6.70 -7.17 -5.92
CA ARG A 52 6.01 -6.51 -7.04
C ARG A 52 6.87 -5.38 -7.56
N PHE A 53 7.05 -5.35 -8.87
CA PHE A 53 7.88 -4.34 -9.52
C PHE A 53 7.34 -4.00 -10.91
N LYS A 54 7.73 -2.81 -11.41
CA LYS A 54 7.48 -2.34 -12.77
C LYS A 54 8.82 -2.18 -13.50
N VAL A 55 8.77 -2.28 -14.83
CA VAL A 55 9.94 -2.08 -15.72
C VAL A 55 9.74 -0.91 -16.71
N ALA A 56 8.61 -0.22 -16.59
CA ALA A 56 8.27 1.00 -17.31
C ALA A 56 7.10 1.68 -16.59
N GLU A 57 6.91 2.98 -16.85
CA GLU A 57 5.69 3.67 -16.45
C GLU A 57 4.53 3.36 -17.41
N GLY A 58 3.31 3.25 -16.87
CA GLY A 58 2.13 2.82 -17.64
C GLY A 58 1.77 3.73 -18.81
N ALA A 59 2.23 4.99 -18.82
CA ALA A 59 2.07 5.92 -19.93
C ALA A 59 3.07 5.66 -21.08
N GLU A 60 4.30 5.26 -20.76
CA GLU A 60 5.39 4.99 -21.72
C GLU A 60 5.27 3.61 -22.37
N ALA A 61 4.73 2.62 -21.65
CA ALA A 61 4.49 1.27 -22.14
C ALA A 61 3.57 1.22 -23.39
N ARG A 62 2.83 2.30 -23.68
CA ARG A 62 1.91 2.39 -24.82
C ARG A 62 2.58 2.77 -26.15
N SER A 63 3.90 2.96 -26.20
CA SER A 63 4.60 3.47 -27.39
C SER A 63 5.60 2.50 -28.08
N GLY A 64 5.17 1.87 -29.17
CA GLY A 64 6.05 1.33 -30.23
C GLY A 64 6.83 0.05 -29.93
N PHE A 65 7.44 -0.58 -30.94
CA PHE A 65 8.20 -1.83 -30.78
C PHE A 65 9.48 -1.68 -29.93
N ALA A 66 10.08 -0.49 -29.87
CA ALA A 66 11.31 -0.24 -29.14
C ALA A 66 11.14 -0.30 -27.61
N ILE A 67 9.98 0.14 -27.08
CA ILE A 67 9.73 0.07 -25.63
C ILE A 67 9.56 -1.39 -25.18
N GLN A 68 8.97 -2.26 -26.02
CA GLN A 68 8.78 -3.67 -25.68
C GLN A 68 10.14 -4.38 -25.50
N GLU A 69 11.09 -4.15 -26.41
CA GLU A 69 12.42 -4.73 -26.31
C GLU A 69 13.17 -4.23 -25.06
N GLN A 70 13.01 -2.95 -24.72
CA GLN A 70 13.57 -2.37 -23.49
C GLN A 70 12.96 -2.97 -22.22
N MET A 71 11.64 -3.16 -22.17
CA MET A 71 10.96 -3.77 -21.03
C MET A 71 11.41 -5.22 -20.81
N GLU A 72 11.52 -6.01 -21.88
CA GLU A 72 12.06 -7.37 -21.79
C GLU A 72 13.52 -7.38 -21.33
N ALA A 73 14.35 -6.46 -21.82
CA ALA A 73 15.74 -6.32 -21.38
C ALA A 73 15.85 -5.93 -19.90
N ARG A 74 15.01 -5.01 -19.41
CA ARG A 74 14.94 -4.61 -18.00
C ARG A 74 14.48 -5.77 -17.12
N LYS A 75 13.43 -6.48 -17.52
CA LYS A 75 12.98 -7.69 -16.82
C LYS A 75 14.09 -8.74 -16.74
N ALA A 76 14.80 -9.00 -17.84
CA ALA A 76 15.92 -9.92 -17.86
C ALA A 76 17.07 -9.45 -16.95
N ALA A 77 17.31 -8.14 -16.85
CA ALA A 77 18.27 -7.58 -15.90
C ALA A 77 17.83 -7.79 -14.44
N VAL A 78 16.54 -7.62 -14.12
CA VAL A 78 16.00 -7.95 -12.78
C VAL A 78 16.20 -9.43 -12.46
N ASP A 79 15.83 -10.33 -13.39
CA ASP A 79 16.01 -11.78 -13.22
C ASP A 79 17.49 -12.13 -12.96
N LYS A 80 18.41 -11.48 -13.69
CA LYS A 80 19.85 -11.65 -13.50
C LYS A 80 20.33 -11.15 -12.14
N ARG A 81 19.91 -9.95 -11.71
CA ARG A 81 20.32 -9.37 -10.42
C ARG A 81 19.79 -10.19 -9.24
N LEU A 82 18.57 -10.72 -9.33
CA LEU A 82 18.04 -11.67 -8.37
C LEU A 82 18.91 -12.93 -8.26
N GLN A 83 19.34 -13.49 -9.39
CA GLN A 83 20.23 -14.65 -9.41
C GLN A 83 21.61 -14.34 -8.80
N GLU A 84 22.18 -13.16 -9.09
CA GLU A 84 23.46 -12.71 -8.52
C GLU A 84 23.41 -12.53 -6.99
N LEU A 85 22.21 -12.29 -6.44
CA LEU A 85 21.94 -12.19 -5.01
C LEU A 85 21.51 -13.52 -4.36
N ASP A 86 21.61 -14.65 -5.09
CA ASP A 86 21.11 -15.96 -4.64
C ASP A 86 19.61 -15.97 -4.26
N ALA A 87 18.81 -15.07 -4.86
CA ALA A 87 17.36 -15.06 -4.71
C ALA A 87 16.71 -16.05 -5.69
N GLU A 88 16.09 -17.10 -5.16
CA GLU A 88 15.43 -18.13 -5.96
C GLU A 88 14.01 -17.67 -6.35
N ILE A 89 13.73 -17.54 -7.65
CA ILE A 89 12.39 -17.24 -8.16
C ILE A 89 11.56 -18.53 -8.15
N ILE A 90 10.62 -18.63 -7.21
CA ILE A 90 9.71 -19.78 -7.09
C ILE A 90 8.57 -19.69 -8.10
N LYS A 91 8.09 -18.47 -8.36
CA LYS A 91 7.01 -18.21 -9.31
C LYS A 91 7.14 -16.81 -9.86
N ALA A 92 6.96 -16.67 -11.17
CA ALA A 92 6.91 -15.39 -11.86
C ALA A 92 5.55 -15.23 -12.53
N LYS A 93 4.89 -14.10 -12.31
CA LYS A 93 3.63 -13.74 -12.94
C LYS A 93 3.74 -12.36 -13.58
N ALA A 94 3.46 -12.26 -14.87
CA ALA A 94 3.17 -10.97 -15.50
C ALA A 94 1.76 -10.53 -15.08
N ALA A 95 1.68 -9.39 -14.40
CA ALA A 95 0.39 -8.80 -14.03
C ALA A 95 -0.13 -7.90 -15.15
N THR A 96 0.79 -7.20 -15.82
CA THR A 96 0.55 -6.43 -17.05
C THR A 96 1.76 -6.63 -17.98
N GLU A 97 1.82 -5.92 -19.10
CA GLU A 97 2.99 -5.92 -20.00
C GLU A 97 4.25 -5.32 -19.36
N TYR A 98 4.11 -4.51 -18.31
CA TYR A 98 5.21 -3.78 -17.67
C TYR A 98 5.29 -3.98 -16.15
N ALA A 99 4.35 -4.73 -15.55
CA ALA A 99 4.30 -4.97 -14.11
C ALA A 99 4.30 -6.48 -13.81
N TYR A 100 5.12 -6.88 -12.85
CA TYR A 100 5.36 -8.28 -12.50
C TYR A 100 5.14 -8.52 -11.00
N SER A 101 4.81 -9.77 -10.66
CA SER A 101 4.74 -10.28 -9.29
C SER A 101 5.52 -11.58 -9.20
N TYR A 102 6.58 -11.58 -8.39
CA TYR A 102 7.47 -12.71 -8.20
C TYR A 102 7.34 -13.23 -6.77
N GLU A 103 7.13 -14.54 -6.62
CA GLU A 103 7.35 -15.21 -5.34
C GLU A 103 8.82 -15.64 -5.30
N LEU A 104 9.56 -15.10 -4.34
CA LEU A 104 10.99 -15.32 -4.15
C LEU A 104 11.24 -16.13 -2.88
N LYS A 105 12.36 -16.84 -2.85
CA LYS A 105 13.00 -17.32 -1.63
C LYS A 105 14.36 -16.64 -1.51
N PHE A 106 14.55 -15.89 -0.43
CA PHE A 106 15.72 -15.04 -0.25
C PHE A 106 16.07 -14.92 1.24
N ASP A 107 17.36 -15.02 1.55
CA ASP A 107 17.88 -15.00 2.94
C ASP A 107 18.82 -13.81 3.21
N GLY A 108 19.01 -12.95 2.22
CA GLY A 108 19.86 -11.77 2.35
C GLY A 108 19.10 -10.55 2.86
N ASP A 109 19.76 -9.40 2.74
CA ASP A 109 19.21 -8.11 3.17
C ASP A 109 18.28 -7.52 2.09
N LEU A 110 17.04 -7.18 2.47
CA LEU A 110 16.05 -6.64 1.55
C LEU A 110 16.40 -5.24 1.03
N ARG A 111 17.13 -4.44 1.81
CA ARG A 111 17.62 -3.12 1.40
C ARG A 111 18.66 -3.27 0.30
N GLU A 112 19.60 -4.20 0.46
CA GLU A 112 20.60 -4.51 -0.57
C GLU A 112 19.93 -5.03 -1.84
N LEU A 113 18.99 -5.97 -1.72
CA LEU A 113 18.23 -6.50 -2.85
C LEU A 113 17.50 -5.40 -3.60
N ALA A 114 16.75 -4.57 -2.88
CA ALA A 114 15.92 -3.56 -3.52
C ALA A 114 16.76 -2.42 -4.11
N SER A 115 17.83 -1.99 -3.43
CA SER A 115 18.77 -1.00 -3.99
C SER A 115 19.45 -1.53 -5.25
N TYR A 116 19.87 -2.81 -5.24
CA TYR A 116 20.52 -3.40 -6.39
C TYR A 116 19.55 -3.60 -7.55
N ILE A 117 18.26 -3.86 -7.32
CA ILE A 117 17.30 -3.99 -8.44
C ILE A 117 16.92 -2.62 -9.01
N GLU A 118 16.66 -1.62 -8.16
CA GLU A 118 16.24 -0.27 -8.58
C GLU A 118 17.35 0.56 -9.24
N ASP A 119 18.60 0.12 -9.17
CA ASP A 119 19.69 0.71 -9.96
C ASP A 119 19.58 0.37 -11.48
N ILE A 120 18.61 -0.47 -11.87
CA ILE A 120 18.23 -0.63 -13.28
C ILE A 120 17.31 0.54 -13.67
N ASP A 121 17.69 1.30 -14.70
CA ASP A 121 16.89 2.42 -15.21
C ASP A 121 15.44 2.02 -15.48
N ASP A 122 14.51 2.84 -14.97
CA ASP A 122 13.04 2.70 -15.04
C ASP A 122 12.46 1.41 -14.44
N VAL A 123 13.23 0.74 -13.56
CA VAL A 123 12.70 -0.32 -12.70
C VAL A 123 12.34 0.24 -11.33
N GLU A 124 11.12 -0.02 -10.89
CA GLU A 124 10.60 0.42 -9.59
C GLU A 124 10.05 -0.79 -8.83
N ILE A 125 10.50 -1.00 -7.59
CA ILE A 125 9.88 -1.97 -6.69
C ILE A 125 8.71 -1.30 -5.97
N LEU A 126 7.52 -1.85 -6.17
CA LEU A 126 6.29 -1.36 -5.51
C LEU A 126 6.14 -1.90 -4.09
N SER A 127 6.54 -3.16 -3.87
CA SER A 127 6.48 -3.79 -2.54
C SER A 127 7.32 -5.06 -2.50
N VAL A 128 7.88 -5.35 -1.33
CA VAL A 128 8.39 -6.67 -0.96
C VAL A 128 7.80 -7.04 0.40
N GLY A 129 7.13 -8.18 0.50
CA GLY A 129 6.50 -8.61 1.75
C GLY A 129 6.27 -10.11 1.82
N HIS A 130 6.03 -10.65 3.01
CA HIS A 130 5.61 -12.03 3.19
C HIS A 130 4.13 -12.23 2.84
N ALA A 131 3.31 -11.20 2.97
CA ALA A 131 1.87 -11.22 2.74
C ALA A 131 1.41 -10.13 1.75
N LEU A 132 2.10 -9.00 1.73
CA LEU A 132 1.75 -7.79 0.99
C LEU A 132 1.94 -7.93 -0.53
N GLU A 133 0.89 -7.58 -1.26
CA GLU A 133 0.95 -7.26 -2.69
C GLU A 133 0.40 -5.85 -2.93
N LEU A 134 1.27 -4.91 -3.30
CA LEU A 134 0.89 -3.54 -3.65
C LEU A 134 0.60 -3.41 -5.15
N VAL A 135 -0.57 -2.87 -5.49
CA VAL A 135 -0.99 -2.58 -6.86
C VAL A 135 -1.49 -1.15 -6.93
N LYS A 136 -0.91 -0.34 -7.80
CA LYS A 136 -1.36 1.04 -8.06
C LYS A 136 -1.19 1.39 -9.52
N ASP A 137 -2.21 2.03 -10.08
CA ASP A 137 -2.23 2.42 -11.49
C ASP A 137 -3.23 3.55 -11.76
N LEU A 138 -3.20 4.08 -12.97
CA LEU A 138 -4.15 5.07 -13.46
C LEU A 138 -5.52 4.45 -13.71
N GLY A 139 -6.58 5.21 -13.40
CA GLY A 139 -7.96 4.81 -13.57
C GLY A 139 -8.71 4.53 -12.27
N ASP A 140 -9.99 4.24 -12.41
CA ASP A 140 -10.86 3.90 -11.28
C ASP A 140 -10.62 2.47 -10.76
N ALA A 141 -11.23 2.17 -9.62
CA ALA A 141 -11.02 0.91 -8.91
C ALA A 141 -11.36 -0.32 -9.76
N THR A 142 -12.45 -0.26 -10.54
CA THR A 142 -12.83 -1.36 -11.44
C THR A 142 -11.78 -1.56 -12.52
N ALA A 143 -11.32 -0.49 -13.19
CA ALA A 143 -10.32 -0.58 -14.25
C ALA A 143 -9.00 -1.19 -13.74
N VAL A 144 -8.49 -0.70 -12.60
CA VAL A 144 -7.26 -1.24 -12.00
C VAL A 144 -7.47 -2.68 -11.52
N SER A 145 -8.61 -2.99 -10.90
CA SER A 145 -8.92 -4.35 -10.44
C SER A 145 -8.98 -5.36 -11.59
N ASP A 146 -9.63 -5.01 -12.69
CA ASP A 146 -9.74 -5.87 -13.87
C ASP A 146 -8.38 -6.07 -14.55
N GLN A 147 -7.60 -4.99 -14.70
CA GLN A 147 -6.27 -5.02 -15.30
C GLN A 147 -5.30 -5.96 -14.56
N TYR A 148 -5.35 -5.98 -13.23
CA TYR A 148 -4.47 -6.81 -12.40
C TYR A 148 -5.12 -8.12 -11.93
N GLY A 149 -6.39 -8.35 -12.28
CA GLY A 149 -7.17 -9.54 -11.91
C GLY A 149 -7.45 -9.65 -10.40
N LEU A 150 -7.64 -8.52 -9.70
CA LEU A 150 -7.77 -8.46 -8.24
C LEU A 150 -9.11 -9.04 -7.74
N ASN A 151 -10.12 -9.13 -8.60
CA ASN A 151 -11.43 -9.75 -8.30
C ASN A 151 -11.36 -11.23 -7.86
N LYS A 152 -10.18 -11.86 -7.88
CA LYS A 152 -9.94 -13.24 -7.44
C LYS A 152 -8.94 -13.32 -6.28
N PHE A 153 -8.53 -12.18 -5.72
CA PHE A 153 -7.53 -12.14 -4.66
C PHE A 153 -8.18 -12.49 -3.33
N ASN A 154 -7.79 -13.64 -2.77
CA ASN A 154 -8.20 -14.06 -1.44
C ASN A 154 -7.12 -13.73 -0.42
N GLY A 155 -7.50 -13.11 0.69
CA GLY A 155 -6.58 -12.65 1.72
C GLY A 155 -7.30 -12.31 3.01
N THR A 156 -6.56 -11.80 3.99
CA THR A 156 -7.06 -11.51 5.34
C THR A 156 -7.54 -10.07 5.46
N HIS A 157 -6.79 -9.12 4.91
CA HIS A 157 -7.09 -7.70 5.01
C HIS A 157 -6.52 -6.89 3.84
N ALA A 158 -7.03 -5.68 3.67
CA ALA A 158 -6.59 -4.78 2.63
C ALA A 158 -6.73 -3.32 3.06
N ILE A 159 -5.92 -2.46 2.46
CA ILE A 159 -6.13 -1.01 2.43
C ILE A 159 -6.10 -0.52 0.99
N GLY A 160 -6.83 0.56 0.73
CA GLY A 160 -6.97 1.11 -0.61
C GLY A 160 -7.18 2.61 -0.60
N HIS A 161 -6.89 3.23 -1.75
CA HIS A 161 -6.95 4.67 -1.90
C HIS A 161 -7.45 5.05 -3.30
N THR A 162 -8.34 6.05 -3.37
CA THR A 162 -8.75 6.75 -4.60
C THR A 162 -8.24 8.19 -4.57
N ARG A 163 -7.49 8.59 -5.61
CA ARG A 163 -6.85 9.91 -5.68
C ARG A 163 -7.52 10.80 -6.72
N MET A 164 -7.66 12.08 -6.37
CA MET A 164 -8.00 13.15 -7.30
C MET A 164 -6.77 14.03 -7.48
N ALA A 165 -6.25 14.13 -8.70
CA ALA A 165 -5.16 15.03 -9.03
C ALA A 165 -5.72 16.45 -9.12
N THR A 166 -5.47 17.27 -8.10
CA THR A 166 -6.04 18.63 -8.04
C THR A 166 -5.14 19.69 -8.69
N GLU A 167 -3.82 19.49 -8.75
CA GLU A 167 -2.88 20.51 -9.27
C GLU A 167 -1.58 19.96 -9.92
N SER A 168 -1.36 18.64 -9.96
CA SER A 168 -0.13 18.01 -10.50
C SER A 168 -0.45 17.03 -11.63
N ASP A 169 0.54 16.72 -12.47
CA ASP A 169 0.47 15.58 -13.38
C ASP A 169 0.11 14.29 -12.60
N VAL A 170 -0.61 13.40 -13.25
CA VAL A 170 -1.04 12.13 -12.65
C VAL A 170 0.14 11.16 -12.65
N ASP A 171 1.04 11.36 -11.70
CA ASP A 171 2.17 10.47 -11.44
C ASP A 171 1.76 9.34 -10.49
N ILE A 172 2.00 8.09 -10.92
CA ILE A 172 1.74 6.87 -10.16
C ILE A 172 2.70 6.72 -8.98
N ARG A 173 3.91 7.26 -9.05
CA ARG A 173 4.85 7.26 -7.90
C ARG A 173 4.25 8.02 -6.73
N SER A 174 3.52 9.09 -7.05
CA SER A 174 2.76 9.91 -6.11
C SER A 174 1.39 9.33 -5.72
N ALA A 175 1.04 8.12 -6.18
CA ALA A 175 -0.19 7.43 -5.81
C ALA A 175 0.03 6.47 -4.64
N HIS A 176 -0.93 6.47 -3.72
CA HIS A 176 -1.06 5.51 -2.63
C HIS A 176 -1.48 4.11 -3.13
N PRO A 177 -1.32 3.07 -2.31
CA PRO A 177 -0.63 3.03 -1.00
C PRO A 177 0.88 3.25 -1.10
N TYR A 178 1.50 3.61 0.05
CA TYR A 178 2.95 3.69 0.21
C TYR A 178 3.46 2.51 1.02
N TRP A 179 4.40 1.77 0.44
CA TRP A 179 5.16 0.73 1.13
C TRP A 179 6.34 1.38 1.88
N ALA A 180 6.54 0.99 3.13
CA ALA A 180 7.65 1.48 3.95
C ALA A 180 8.96 0.82 3.51
N TYR A 181 9.59 1.29 2.44
CA TYR A 181 10.88 0.77 2.01
C TYR A 181 11.92 0.85 3.14
N PRO A 182 12.76 -0.20 3.35
CA PRO A 182 12.76 -1.55 2.76
C PRO A 182 12.04 -2.59 3.66
N PHE A 183 11.20 -2.16 4.58
CA PHE A 183 10.53 -3.00 5.59
C PHE A 183 9.43 -3.86 4.96
N SER A 184 9.47 -5.16 5.22
CA SER A 184 8.45 -6.07 4.70
C SER A 184 7.07 -5.76 5.28
N ASP A 185 6.04 -5.86 4.43
CA ASP A 185 4.63 -5.87 4.81
C ASP A 185 4.04 -4.59 5.42
N VAL A 186 4.78 -3.51 5.59
CA VAL A 186 4.21 -2.25 6.12
C VAL A 186 3.75 -1.34 4.97
N SER A 187 2.45 -1.03 4.92
CA SER A 187 1.86 -0.16 3.90
C SER A 187 0.86 0.83 4.49
N VAL A 188 0.81 2.05 3.94
CA VAL A 188 -0.04 3.14 4.43
C VAL A 188 -0.91 3.74 3.31
N VAL A 189 -2.16 4.06 3.66
CA VAL A 189 -3.00 5.01 2.92
C VAL A 189 -3.34 6.19 3.82
N HIS A 190 -3.32 7.40 3.27
CA HIS A 190 -3.43 8.63 4.04
C HIS A 190 -4.35 9.62 3.33
N ASN A 191 -5.24 10.25 4.08
CA ASN A 191 -6.05 11.37 3.64
C ASN A 191 -5.77 12.56 4.55
N GLY A 192 -5.05 13.54 4.02
CA GLY A 192 -4.56 14.63 4.85
C GLY A 192 -3.39 15.36 4.25
N GLN A 193 -2.77 16.18 5.09
CA GLN A 193 -1.49 16.80 4.83
C GLN A 193 -0.71 16.94 6.13
N LEU A 194 0.58 16.57 6.11
CA LEU A 194 1.52 16.78 7.21
C LEU A 194 2.27 18.11 7.05
N THR A 195 2.19 18.98 8.05
CA THR A 195 2.81 20.32 8.03
C THR A 195 4.29 20.27 8.42
N ASN A 196 4.70 19.30 9.24
CA ASN A 196 6.09 19.13 9.69
C ASN A 196 6.90 18.08 8.90
N TYR A 197 6.40 17.67 7.72
CA TYR A 197 6.98 16.60 6.87
C TYR A 197 8.51 16.70 6.70
N TRP A 198 9.01 17.85 6.21
CA TRP A 198 10.43 18.00 5.91
C TRP A 198 11.34 17.92 7.13
N GLY A 199 10.83 18.26 8.32
CA GLY A 199 11.57 18.12 9.57
C GLY A 199 11.75 16.65 9.94
N GLN A 200 10.64 15.92 9.97
CA GLN A 200 10.60 14.50 10.31
C GLN A 200 11.35 13.63 9.29
N ARG A 201 11.19 13.92 7.99
CA ARG A 201 11.95 13.27 6.92
C ARG A 201 13.47 13.34 7.14
N ARG A 202 14.00 14.54 7.44
CA ARG A 202 15.44 14.73 7.68
C ARG A 202 15.94 14.02 8.93
N GLU A 203 15.09 13.77 9.92
CA GLU A 203 15.46 12.95 11.09
C GLU A 203 15.60 11.49 10.68
N LEU A 204 14.63 10.94 9.96
CA LEU A 204 14.66 9.56 9.49
C LEU A 204 15.79 9.31 8.46
N GLU A 205 16.07 10.27 7.57
CA GLU A 205 17.21 10.20 6.66
C GLU A 205 18.55 10.16 7.41
N ARG A 206 18.70 10.94 8.49
CA ARG A 206 19.89 10.88 9.37
C ARG A 206 20.03 9.54 10.07
N ARG A 207 18.94 8.81 10.27
CA ARG A 207 18.91 7.44 10.79
C ARG A 207 19.13 6.37 9.71
N GLY A 208 19.33 6.77 8.46
CA GLY A 208 19.67 5.88 7.35
C GLY A 208 18.46 5.32 6.60
N HIS A 209 17.30 5.97 6.70
CA HIS A 209 16.12 5.66 5.87
C HIS A 209 16.16 6.39 4.53
N ARG A 210 15.62 5.75 3.50
CA ARG A 210 15.48 6.31 2.15
C ARG A 210 13.99 6.51 1.85
N PHE A 211 13.67 7.62 1.21
CA PHE A 211 12.34 7.94 0.70
C PHE A 211 12.34 7.86 -0.84
N MET A 212 11.27 7.32 -1.38
CA MET A 212 11.03 7.06 -2.81
C MET A 212 10.22 8.17 -3.48
N SER A 213 9.56 9.01 -2.70
CA SER A 213 8.71 10.11 -3.16
C SER A 213 8.87 11.36 -2.30
N ASP A 214 8.39 12.50 -2.79
CA ASP A 214 8.24 13.72 -2.01
C ASP A 214 6.84 13.82 -1.34
N CYS A 215 6.08 12.71 -1.34
CA CYS A 215 4.78 12.67 -0.70
C CYS A 215 4.94 12.54 0.81
N ASP A 216 4.16 13.33 1.54
CA ASP A 216 4.12 13.30 3.00
C ASP A 216 3.64 11.97 3.58
N SER A 217 2.86 11.23 2.80
CA SER A 217 2.25 9.98 3.22
C SER A 217 3.26 8.86 3.41
N GLU A 218 4.36 8.88 2.64
CA GLU A 218 5.48 7.94 2.81
C GLU A 218 6.15 8.10 4.17
N LEU A 219 6.14 9.31 4.75
CA LEU A 219 6.67 9.57 6.08
C LEU A 219 6.01 8.70 7.14
N ILE A 220 4.68 8.56 7.07
CA ILE A 220 3.92 7.77 8.04
C ILE A 220 4.35 6.30 7.96
N ALA A 221 4.49 5.77 6.74
CA ALA A 221 4.91 4.39 6.52
C ALA A 221 6.30 4.12 7.11
N VAL A 222 7.29 4.96 6.77
CA VAL A 222 8.67 4.82 7.26
C VAL A 222 8.76 5.05 8.78
N TYR A 223 8.06 6.05 9.31
CA TYR A 223 8.06 6.36 10.74
C TYR A 223 7.53 5.18 11.59
N ILE A 224 6.40 4.60 11.18
CA ILE A 224 5.82 3.47 11.92
C ILE A 224 6.68 2.21 11.74
N ALA A 225 7.17 1.93 10.53
CA ALA A 225 8.02 0.77 10.29
C ALA A 225 9.34 0.82 11.08
N ASP A 226 9.94 2.01 11.18
CA ASP A 226 11.13 2.26 12.00
C ASP A 226 10.86 2.00 13.49
N ALA A 227 9.75 2.50 14.03
CA ALA A 227 9.36 2.25 15.42
C ALA A 227 9.14 0.76 15.72
N ILE A 228 8.46 0.03 14.80
CA ILE A 228 8.27 -1.42 14.92
C ILE A 228 9.61 -2.16 14.90
N ASN A 229 10.53 -1.73 14.03
CA ASN A 229 11.87 -2.31 13.95
C ASN A 229 12.71 -2.04 15.22
N GLU A 230 12.42 -0.97 15.97
CA GLU A 230 13.00 -0.71 17.29
C GLU A 230 12.35 -1.54 18.43
N GLY A 231 11.31 -2.31 18.12
CA GLY A 231 10.66 -3.24 19.05
C GLY A 231 9.36 -2.71 19.67
N GLU A 232 8.81 -1.60 19.17
CA GLU A 232 7.48 -1.14 19.57
C GLU A 232 6.38 -1.95 18.89
N ASP A 233 5.27 -2.15 19.59
CA ASP A 233 4.06 -2.68 18.95
C ASP A 233 3.40 -1.61 18.06
N LEU A 234 2.61 -2.06 17.08
CA LEU A 234 1.96 -1.19 16.10
C LEU A 234 1.09 -0.11 16.77
N HIS A 235 0.33 -0.47 17.81
CA HIS A 235 -0.55 0.47 18.48
C HIS A 235 0.24 1.57 19.18
N ALA A 236 1.32 1.23 19.88
CA ALA A 236 2.20 2.20 20.55
C ALA A 236 2.86 3.15 19.52
N ALA A 237 3.37 2.61 18.42
CA ALA A 237 3.98 3.40 17.35
C ALA A 237 2.97 4.39 16.74
N MET A 238 1.75 3.94 16.47
CA MET A 238 0.66 4.77 15.95
C MET A 238 0.21 5.83 16.96
N GLN A 239 0.07 5.46 18.24
CA GLN A 239 -0.29 6.42 19.28
C GLN A 239 0.75 7.54 19.38
N ARG A 240 2.04 7.19 19.35
CA ARG A 240 3.12 8.18 19.35
C ARG A 240 3.10 9.06 18.10
N SER A 241 2.70 8.51 16.94
CA SER A 241 2.61 9.29 15.70
C SER A 241 1.64 10.47 15.82
N ILE A 242 0.57 10.35 16.61
CA ILE A 242 -0.40 11.44 16.85
C ILE A 242 0.28 12.66 17.49
N ASP A 243 1.24 12.43 18.38
CA ASP A 243 1.97 13.52 19.06
C ASP A 243 3.13 14.08 18.22
N GLN A 244 3.71 13.28 17.33
CA GLN A 244 4.92 13.64 16.57
C GLN A 244 4.63 14.23 15.19
N LEU A 245 3.52 13.83 14.56
CA LEU A 245 3.11 14.32 13.26
C LEU A 245 2.20 15.52 13.45
N ASP A 246 2.51 16.62 12.76
CA ASP A 246 1.69 17.83 12.78
C ASP A 246 0.96 17.96 11.44
N GLY A 247 -0.27 18.44 11.48
CA GLY A 247 -1.12 18.61 10.32
C GLY A 247 -2.55 18.09 10.54
N VAL A 248 -3.23 17.82 9.43
CA VAL A 248 -4.60 17.31 9.40
C VAL A 248 -4.56 16.02 8.63
N PHE A 249 -4.76 14.90 9.29
CA PHE A 249 -4.57 13.57 8.72
C PHE A 249 -5.48 12.52 9.34
N THR A 250 -5.97 11.66 8.46
CA THR A 250 -6.44 10.32 8.82
C THR A 250 -5.66 9.33 7.99
N TYR A 251 -5.13 8.28 8.62
CA TYR A 251 -4.41 7.23 7.88
C TYR A 251 -4.81 5.84 8.34
N LEU A 252 -4.65 4.89 7.43
CA LEU A 252 -4.72 3.46 7.70
C LEU A 252 -3.34 2.86 7.42
N ILE A 253 -2.95 1.91 8.25
CA ILE A 253 -1.72 1.16 8.09
C ILE A 253 -2.01 -0.33 8.17
N ALA A 254 -1.33 -1.12 7.35
CA ALA A 254 -1.43 -2.55 7.35
C ALA A 254 -0.04 -3.17 7.51
N THR A 255 0.04 -4.24 8.29
CA THR A 255 1.23 -5.09 8.48
C THR A 255 0.92 -6.52 8.00
N SER A 256 1.79 -7.49 8.23
CA SER A 256 1.55 -8.88 7.82
C SER A 256 0.24 -9.49 8.33
N ASP A 257 -0.25 -9.02 9.47
CA ASP A 257 -1.37 -9.61 10.21
C ASP A 257 -2.23 -8.58 10.96
N GLN A 258 -1.94 -7.28 10.84
CA GLN A 258 -2.69 -6.23 11.54
C GLN A 258 -3.16 -5.12 10.60
N LEU A 259 -4.34 -4.58 10.89
CA LEU A 259 -4.87 -3.34 10.31
C LEU A 259 -4.98 -2.30 11.42
N GLY A 260 -4.43 -1.11 11.20
CA GLY A 260 -4.50 0.02 12.11
C GLY A 260 -5.14 1.24 11.47
N MET A 261 -5.78 2.07 12.29
CA MET A 261 -6.27 3.39 11.91
C MET A 261 -5.85 4.44 12.95
N ALA A 262 -5.71 5.68 12.48
CA ALA A 262 -5.40 6.83 13.33
C ALA A 262 -6.06 8.10 12.78
N LYS A 263 -6.61 8.93 13.69
CA LYS A 263 -7.10 10.28 13.39
C LYS A 263 -6.26 11.33 14.12
N ASP A 264 -5.97 12.43 13.43
CA ASP A 264 -5.39 13.61 14.06
C ASP A 264 -6.35 14.23 15.10
N VAL A 265 -5.81 15.12 15.94
CA VAL A 265 -6.57 15.78 17.03
C VAL A 265 -7.54 16.86 16.57
N MET A 266 -7.38 17.41 15.35
CA MET A 266 -8.38 18.29 14.73
C MET A 266 -9.52 17.48 14.11
N SER A 267 -9.26 16.22 13.72
CA SER A 267 -10.24 15.28 13.18
C SER A 267 -11.02 15.85 11.97
N ALA A 268 -10.36 16.66 11.14
CA ALA A 268 -11.03 17.33 10.02
C ALA A 268 -11.23 16.43 8.80
N LYS A 269 -10.61 15.23 8.78
CA LYS A 269 -10.72 14.26 7.69
C LYS A 269 -11.69 13.14 8.08
N PRO A 270 -12.72 12.88 7.26
CA PRO A 270 -13.79 11.96 7.64
C PRO A 270 -13.30 10.51 7.63
N MET A 271 -13.80 9.73 8.58
CA MET A 271 -13.68 8.28 8.60
C MET A 271 -14.91 7.68 9.28
N VAL A 272 -15.43 6.61 8.71
CA VAL A 272 -16.52 5.83 9.25
C VAL A 272 -15.98 4.43 9.54
N LEU A 273 -16.37 3.88 10.68
CA LEU A 273 -15.96 2.57 11.16
C LEU A 273 -17.18 1.69 11.38
N TYR A 274 -17.08 0.46 10.90
CA TYR A 274 -17.96 -0.66 11.20
C TYR A 274 -17.12 -1.78 11.81
N GLU A 275 -17.58 -2.33 12.93
CA GLU A 275 -16.89 -3.40 13.66
C GLU A 275 -17.89 -4.46 14.10
N SER A 276 -17.59 -5.71 13.79
CA SER A 276 -18.30 -6.91 14.25
C SER A 276 -17.33 -7.94 14.81
N ASP A 277 -17.84 -9.08 15.27
CA ASP A 277 -17.02 -10.16 15.82
C ASP A 277 -16.03 -10.72 14.78
N ASP A 278 -16.43 -10.77 13.51
CA ASP A 278 -15.69 -11.43 12.43
C ASP A 278 -15.07 -10.44 11.42
N PHE A 279 -15.44 -9.16 11.45
CA PHE A 279 -15.04 -8.22 10.42
C PHE A 279 -14.89 -6.79 10.95
N VAL A 280 -13.92 -6.06 10.39
CA VAL A 280 -13.84 -4.61 10.56
C VAL A 280 -13.72 -3.96 9.19
N GLY A 281 -14.55 -2.94 8.95
CA GLY A 281 -14.54 -2.14 7.72
C GLY A 281 -14.47 -0.67 8.06
N LEU A 282 -13.63 0.06 7.36
CA LEU A 282 -13.44 1.48 7.59
C LEU A 282 -13.17 2.22 6.29
N ALA A 283 -13.71 3.42 6.16
CA ALA A 283 -13.62 4.19 4.93
C ALA A 283 -13.87 5.67 5.17
N SER A 284 -13.49 6.52 4.21
CA SER A 284 -13.83 7.95 4.27
C SER A 284 -15.34 8.23 4.22
N GLU A 285 -16.16 7.30 3.70
CA GLU A 285 -17.61 7.42 3.62
C GLU A 285 -18.30 6.07 3.85
N GLU A 286 -19.45 6.09 4.54
CA GLU A 286 -20.25 4.89 4.83
C GLU A 286 -20.65 4.10 3.57
N VAL A 287 -20.88 4.80 2.45
CA VAL A 287 -21.27 4.18 1.17
C VAL A 287 -20.28 3.12 0.70
N ALA A 288 -19.00 3.27 1.05
CA ALA A 288 -17.98 2.27 0.75
C ALA A 288 -18.24 0.96 1.50
N ILE A 289 -18.47 1.04 2.81
CA ILE A 289 -18.73 -0.12 3.67
C ILE A 289 -20.05 -0.78 3.26
N ARG A 290 -21.10 -0.01 2.99
CA ARG A 290 -22.39 -0.54 2.51
C ARG A 290 -22.30 -1.25 1.16
N SER A 291 -21.28 -0.96 0.35
CA SER A 291 -21.10 -1.64 -0.94
C SER A 291 -20.80 -3.14 -0.79
N ILE A 292 -20.27 -3.56 0.37
CA ILE A 292 -19.93 -4.96 0.66
C ILE A 292 -20.90 -5.62 1.67
N PHE A 293 -21.74 -4.83 2.35
CA PHE A 293 -22.78 -5.33 3.26
C PHE A 293 -24.19 -5.13 2.67
N PRO A 294 -24.91 -6.22 2.33
CA PRO A 294 -26.26 -6.13 1.79
C PRO A 294 -27.34 -5.90 2.88
N HIS A 295 -26.96 -5.79 4.15
CA HIS A 295 -27.85 -5.63 5.30
C HIS A 295 -27.58 -4.32 6.05
N GLU A 296 -28.44 -3.97 7.00
CA GLU A 296 -28.26 -2.81 7.86
C GLU A 296 -27.08 -3.03 8.81
N ILE A 297 -26.21 -2.02 8.92
CA ILE A 297 -25.00 -2.03 9.73
C ILE A 297 -24.98 -0.76 10.58
N ASP A 298 -24.47 -0.87 11.81
CA ASP A 298 -24.27 0.27 12.68
C ASP A 298 -22.83 0.78 12.50
N THR A 299 -22.71 2.02 12.01
CA THR A 299 -21.40 2.65 11.80
C THR A 299 -21.25 3.88 12.67
N PHE A 300 -20.02 4.24 13.00
CA PHE A 300 -19.72 5.44 13.79
C PHE A 300 -18.47 6.15 13.26
N ASP A 301 -18.37 7.44 13.55
CA ASP A 301 -17.15 8.22 13.31
C ASP A 301 -16.23 8.08 14.54
N PRO A 302 -15.00 7.58 14.39
CA PRO A 302 -14.04 7.51 15.48
C PRO A 302 -13.70 8.90 16.05
N TYR A 303 -13.31 8.97 17.32
CA TYR A 303 -12.98 10.22 18.00
C TYR A 303 -11.66 10.83 17.52
N GLU A 304 -11.47 12.11 17.83
CA GLU A 304 -10.21 12.82 17.62
C GLU A 304 -9.05 12.17 18.40
N GLY A 305 -7.87 12.08 17.77
CA GLY A 305 -6.70 11.45 18.38
C GLY A 305 -6.83 9.93 18.60
N GLU A 306 -7.92 9.30 18.15
CA GLU A 306 -8.16 7.88 18.34
C GLU A 306 -7.24 7.04 17.46
N VAL A 307 -6.68 5.99 18.07
CA VAL A 307 -5.90 4.95 17.41
C VAL A 307 -6.56 3.61 17.72
N ARG A 308 -6.72 2.78 16.69
CA ARG A 308 -7.19 1.40 16.85
C ARG A 308 -6.37 0.46 15.98
N VAL A 309 -6.16 -0.74 16.49
CA VAL A 309 -5.47 -1.83 15.80
C VAL A 309 -6.28 -3.11 15.94
N TRP A 310 -6.45 -3.80 14.82
CA TRP A 310 -7.09 -5.10 14.73
C TRP A 310 -6.13 -6.12 14.15
N GLN A 311 -6.33 -7.38 14.49
CA GLN A 311 -5.50 -8.49 14.05
C GLN A 311 -6.35 -9.56 13.34
N THR A 312 -5.75 -10.22 12.36
CA THR A 312 -6.37 -11.30 11.57
C THR A 312 -6.48 -12.60 12.33
#